data_AF-A0A924RE40-F1
#
_entry.id   AF-A0A924RE40-F1
#
_cell.length_a   1.000
_cell.length_b   1.000
_cell.length_c   1.000
_cell.angle_alpha   90.00
_cell.angle_beta   90.00
_cell.angle_gamma   90.00
#
_symmetry.space_group_name_H-M   'P 1'
#
loop_
_entity.id
_entity.type
_entity.pdbx_description
1 polymer ?
#
loop_
_entity_poly.entity_id
_entity_poly.type
_entity_poly.pdbx_seq_one_letter_code
_entity_poly.pdbx_strand_id
1 'polypeptide(L)' 'MNFDDTAEEAAFRTEVRSFLSTNATLKSAGKPGARSRAMSGEELLRAKAFQAKKQRAGMVGLTWPKEWGGREAPQIFQV' A
#
# COMPACT_ATOMS: atom_id res chain seq x y z
N MET A 1 17.07 -20.93 -7.77
CA MET A 1 16.03 -19.90 -7.58
C MET A 1 16.72 -18.57 -7.41
N ASN A 2 16.29 -17.54 -8.15
CA ASN A 2 16.78 -16.17 -8.02
C ASN A 2 15.70 -15.34 -7.32
N PHE A 3 16.08 -14.56 -6.30
CA PHE A 3 15.19 -13.70 -5.50
C PHE A 3 15.58 -12.23 -5.58
N ASP A 4 16.56 -11.90 -6.43
CA ASP A 4 16.98 -10.52 -6.65
C ASP A 4 15.90 -9.77 -7.43
N ASP A 5 15.64 -8.52 -7.01
CA ASP A 5 14.75 -7.62 -7.73
C ASP A 5 15.35 -7.28 -9.09
N THR A 6 14.54 -7.30 -10.13
CA THR A 6 14.80 -6.60 -11.38
C THR A 6 14.86 -5.08 -11.15
N ALA A 7 15.42 -4.34 -12.11
CA ALA A 7 15.49 -2.88 -12.02
C ALA A 7 14.09 -2.23 -11.88
N GLU A 8 13.08 -2.79 -12.53
CA GLU A 8 11.68 -2.32 -12.45
C GLU A 8 11.08 -2.59 -11.06
N GLU A 9 11.33 -3.76 -10.48
CA GLU A 9 10.91 -4.10 -9.10
C GLU A 9 11.57 -3.19 -8.06
N ALA A 10 12.87 -2.90 -8.22
CA ALA A 10 13.60 -2.01 -7.33
C ALA A 10 13.09 -0.55 -7.40
N ALA A 11 12.75 -0.07 -8.60
CA ALA A 11 12.16 1.25 -8.81
C ALA A 11 10.76 1.33 -8.17
N PHE A 12 9.92 0.33 -8.40
CA PHE A 12 8.58 0.25 -7.80
C PHE A 12 8.67 0.23 -6.26
N ARG A 13 9.59 -0.56 -5.68
CA ARG A 13 9.81 -0.57 -4.23
C ARG A 13 10.19 0.80 -3.68
N THR A 14 11.00 1.55 -4.42
CA THR A 14 11.42 2.91 -4.03
C THR A 14 10.23 3.88 -4.07
N GLU A 15 9.39 3.79 -5.11
CA GLU A 15 8.16 4.57 -5.22
C GLU A 15 7.21 4.30 -4.03
N VAL A 16 6.97 3.02 -3.73
CA VAL A 16 6.09 2.61 -2.61
C VAL A 16 6.65 3.09 -1.27
N ARG A 17 7.97 2.97 -1.05
CA ARG A 17 8.62 3.48 0.17
C ARG A 17 8.46 4.99 0.33
N SER A 18 8.64 5.75 -0.74
CA SER A 18 8.46 7.21 -0.73
C SER A 18 7.02 7.61 -0.39
N PHE A 19 6.05 6.93 -1.01
CA PHE A 19 4.63 7.14 -0.69
C PHE A 19 4.32 6.84 0.78
N LEU A 20 4.79 5.69 1.30
CA LEU A 20 4.58 5.32 2.69
C LEU A 20 5.24 6.31 3.66
N SER A 21 6.46 6.75 3.37
CA SER A 21 7.15 7.75 4.20
C SER A 21 6.40 9.08 4.28
N THR A 22 5.70 9.46 3.22
CA THR A 22 4.95 10.72 3.16
C THR A 22 3.53 10.60 3.72
N ASN A 23 2.89 9.43 3.54
CA ASN A 23 1.46 9.24 3.81
C ASN A 23 1.13 8.39 5.04
N ALA A 24 2.12 7.69 5.60
CA ALA A 24 1.93 6.80 6.75
C ALA A 24 2.97 7.08 7.85
N THR A 25 2.53 6.90 9.10
CA THR A 25 3.44 6.89 10.24
C THR A 25 3.97 5.47 10.43
N LEU A 26 5.28 5.34 10.61
CA LEU A 26 5.91 4.06 10.90
C LEU A 26 5.31 3.48 12.20
N LYS A 27 4.93 2.20 12.17
CA LYS A 27 4.45 1.52 13.37
C LYS A 27 5.57 1.49 14.40
N SER A 28 5.30 1.83 15.67
CA SER A 28 6.34 1.77 16.69
C SER A 28 6.77 0.32 16.90
N ALA A 29 8.08 0.09 16.95
CA ALA A 29 8.62 -1.20 17.33
C ALA A 29 8.08 -1.56 18.73
N GLY A 30 7.45 -2.73 18.87
CA GLY A 30 6.96 -3.24 20.16
C GLY A 30 5.46 -3.06 20.45
N LYS A 31 4.69 -2.33 19.66
CA LYS A 31 3.22 -2.36 19.77
C LYS A 31 2.65 -3.45 18.85
N PRO A 32 2.12 -4.57 19.37
CA PRO A 32 1.40 -5.51 18.52
C PRO A 32 0.28 -4.74 17.81
N GLY A 33 0.15 -4.95 16.50
CA GLY A 33 -0.93 -4.32 15.74
C GLY A 33 -2.25 -4.62 16.44
N ALA A 34 -3.05 -3.59 16.71
CA ALA A 34 -4.33 -3.74 17.38
C ALA A 34 -5.23 -4.64 16.51
N ARG A 35 -5.24 -5.95 16.81
CA ARG A 35 -6.21 -6.90 16.27
C ARG A 35 -7.49 -6.81 17.11
N SER A 36 -8.07 -5.61 17.16
CA SER A 36 -9.38 -5.44 17.75
C SER A 36 -10.42 -5.99 16.78
N ARG A 37 -11.31 -6.88 17.25
CA ARG A 37 -12.50 -7.25 16.46
C ARG A 37 -13.51 -6.11 16.36
N ALA A 38 -13.40 -5.11 17.24
CA ALA A 38 -14.24 -3.92 17.23
C ALA A 38 -13.38 -2.73 16.81
N MET A 39 -13.58 -2.27 15.58
CA MET A 39 -12.98 -1.05 15.08
C MET A 39 -13.84 0.13 15.57
N SER A 40 -13.26 1.07 16.29
CA SER A 40 -13.98 2.28 16.67
C SER A 40 -14.35 3.11 15.43
N GLY A 41 -15.37 3.97 15.54
CA GLY A 41 -15.76 4.87 14.46
C GLY A 41 -14.61 5.77 13.98
N GLU A 42 -13.74 6.21 14.90
CA GLU A 42 -12.57 7.03 14.57
C GLU A 42 -11.49 6.24 13.82
N GLU A 43 -11.27 4.98 14.17
CA GLU A 43 -10.37 4.10 13.41
C GLU A 43 -10.90 3.87 11.99
N LEU A 44 -12.22 3.68 11.84
CA LEU A 44 -12.84 3.50 10.53
C LEU A 44 -12.67 4.75 9.65
N LEU A 45 -12.87 5.94 10.22
CA LEU A 45 -12.64 7.21 9.51
C LEU A 45 -11.17 7.36 9.09
N ARG A 46 -10.22 7.04 9.97
CA ARG A 46 -8.78 7.06 9.63
C ARG A 46 -8.44 6.06 8.52
N ALA A 47 -9.00 4.86 8.56
CA ALA A 47 -8.80 3.86 7.51
C ALA A 47 -9.37 4.31 6.16
N LYS A 48 -10.59 4.89 6.14
CA LYS A 48 -11.18 5.45 4.92
C LYS A 48 -10.33 6.57 4.33
N ALA A 49 -9.84 7.48 5.17
CA ALA A 49 -8.96 8.56 4.72
C ALA A 49 -7.65 8.00 4.13
N PHE A 50 -7.08 6.95 4.72
CA PHE A 50 -5.87 6.31 4.20
C PHE A 50 -6.12 5.58 2.87
N GLN A 51 -7.23 4.83 2.75
CA GLN A 51 -7.61 4.18 1.50
C GLN A 51 -7.83 5.20 0.36
N ALA A 52 -8.43 6.35 0.65
CA ALA A 52 -8.57 7.43 -0.32
C ALA A 52 -7.22 7.99 -0.78
N LYS A 53 -6.24 8.17 0.13
CA LYS A 53 -4.87 8.57 -0.24
C LYS A 53 -4.20 7.53 -1.14
N LYS A 54 -4.34 6.24 -0.82
CA LYS A 54 -3.79 5.13 -1.61
C LYS A 54 -4.39 5.08 -3.02
N GLN A 55 -5.71 5.29 -3.13
CA GLN A 55 -6.41 5.33 -4.42
C GLN A 55 -5.98 6.53 -5.27
N ARG A 56 -5.86 7.73 -4.67
CA ARG A 56 -5.34 8.92 -5.36
C ARG A 56 -3.92 8.77 -5.87
N ALA A 57 -3.09 8.00 -5.16
CA ALA A 57 -1.72 7.68 -5.57
C ALA A 57 -1.64 6.55 -6.62
N GLY A 58 -2.77 5.98 -7.06
CA GLY A 58 -2.79 4.88 -8.02
C GLY A 58 -2.20 3.58 -7.48
N MET A 59 -2.19 3.41 -6.15
CA MET A 59 -1.61 2.25 -5.47
C MET A 59 -2.65 1.17 -5.13
N VAL A 60 -3.90 1.35 -5.58
CA VAL A 60 -5.00 0.38 -5.43
C VAL A 60 -5.18 -0.33 -6.77
N GLY A 61 -5.48 -1.63 -6.72
CA GLY A 61 -5.76 -2.40 -7.94
C GLY A 61 -4.58 -2.42 -8.90
N LEU A 62 -3.34 -2.59 -8.38
CA LEU A 62 -2.12 -2.52 -9.19
C LEU A 62 -2.21 -3.41 -10.44
N THR A 63 -2.72 -4.62 -10.29
CA THR A 63 -2.88 -5.62 -11.36
C THR A 63 -4.13 -5.45 -12.20
N TRP A 64 -5.05 -4.55 -11.83
CA TRP A 64 -6.28 -4.35 -12.59
C TRP A 64 -6.03 -3.54 -13.87
N PRO A 65 -6.89 -3.71 -14.89
CA PRO A 65 -6.88 -2.88 -16.08
C PRO A 65 -6.94 -1.38 -15.73
N LYS A 66 -6.25 -0.55 -16.52
CA LYS A 66 -6.29 0.92 -16.37
C LYS A 66 -7.70 1.46 -16.56
N GLU A 67 -8.50 0.80 -17.40
CA GLU A 67 -9.91 1.12 -17.62
C GLU A 67 -10.73 1.08 -16.32
N TRP A 68 -10.31 0.29 -15.34
CA TRP A 68 -10.98 0.13 -14.05
C TRP A 68 -10.24 0.86 -12.92
N GLY A 69 -9.30 1.75 -13.28
CA GLY A 69 -8.49 2.53 -12.34
C GLY A 69 -7.29 1.79 -11.76
N GLY A 70 -6.89 0.66 -12.35
CA GLY A 70 -5.68 -0.08 -11.99
C GLY A 70 -4.42 0.40 -12.71
N ARG A 71 -3.29 -0.28 -12.49
CA ARG A 71 -1.99 0.03 -13.12
C ARG A 71 -1.55 -0.98 -14.18
N GLU A 72 -2.30 -2.05 -14.41
CA GLU A 72 -1.89 -3.18 -15.28
C GLU A 72 -0.50 -3.72 -14.91
N ALA A 73 -0.15 -3.61 -13.63
CA ALA A 73 1.13 -4.05 -13.11
C ALA A 73 1.20 -5.59 -13.03
N PRO A 74 2.41 -6.17 -13.14
CA PRO A 74 2.64 -7.57 -12.85
C PRO A 74 2.13 -7.98 -11.46
N GLN A 75 1.72 -9.25 -11.31
CA GLN A 75 1.25 -9.76 -10.02
C GLN A 75 2.29 -9.66 -8.90
N ILE A 76 3.59 -9.65 -9.23
CA ILE A 76 4.66 -9.49 -8.24
C ILE A 76 4.62 -8.13 -7.52
N PHE A 77 3.92 -7.13 -8.07
CA PHE A 77 3.71 -5.84 -7.41
C PHE A 77 2.49 -5.82 -6.48
N GLN A 78 1.64 -6.84 -6.52
CA GLN A 78 0.47 -6.94 -5.65
C GLN A 78 0.87 -7.51 -4.28
N VAL A 79 0.58 -6.77 -3.20
CA VAL A 79 0.78 -7.15 -1.80
C VAL A 79 -0.46 -6.96 -0.95
#